data_AF-A0A2E6AXM1-F1
#
_entry.id   AF-A0A2E6AXM1-F1
#
_cell.length_a   1.000
_cell.length_b   1.000
_cell.length_c   1.000
_cell.angle_alpha   90.00
_cell.angle_beta   90.00
_cell.angle_gamma   90.00
#
_symmetry.space_group_name_H-M   'P 1'
#
loop_
_entity.id
_entity.type
_entity.pdbx_description
1 polymer ?
#
loop_
_entity_poly.entity_id
_entity_poly.type
_entity_poly.pdbx_seq_one_letter_code
_entity_poly.pdbx_strand_id
1 'polypeptide(L)'
;MNNVCFYIFFSILTFNFSCSDNGWDKLKYEEMISKCLSKGVTEEKCECVTKIFIGDFSYEEYVRMNNESITLESNPQIYNRLDLHISSSIEKCDINF
;
A
#
# COMPACT_ATOMS: atom_id res chain seq x y z
N MET A 1 17.35 -2.09 -53.20
CA MET A 1 17.26 -0.79 -52.50
C MET A 1 15.78 -0.45 -52.42
N ASN A 2 15.05 -0.40 -51.32
CA ASN A 2 15.36 -0.58 -49.91
C ASN A 2 14.29 -1.49 -49.30
N ASN A 3 14.80 -2.42 -48.50
CA ASN A 3 14.05 -3.26 -47.58
C ASN A 3 13.66 -2.42 -46.36
N VAL A 4 12.96 -3.06 -45.43
CA VAL A 4 12.64 -2.58 -44.07
C VAL A 4 11.26 -1.91 -43.97
N CYS A 5 10.27 -2.80 -43.90
CA CYS A 5 9.17 -2.70 -42.92
C CYS A 5 9.65 -1.93 -41.69
N PHE A 6 8.98 -0.83 -41.36
CA PHE A 6 9.21 -0.02 -40.16
C PHE A 6 8.78 -0.83 -38.93
N TYR A 7 9.56 -1.87 -38.64
CA TYR A 7 9.53 -2.59 -37.39
C TYR A 7 10.00 -1.63 -36.31
N ILE A 8 9.18 -1.54 -35.27
CA ILE A 8 9.66 -1.50 -33.91
C ILE A 8 10.33 -0.16 -33.57
N PHE A 9 9.50 0.81 -33.20
CA PHE A 9 9.83 1.75 -32.14
C PHE A 9 9.81 1.03 -30.75
N PHE A 10 10.30 -0.23 -30.67
CA PHE A 10 11.03 -0.63 -29.46
C PHE A 10 12.39 0.04 -29.59
N SER A 11 12.50 1.20 -29.01
CA SER A 11 13.76 1.61 -28.46
C SER A 11 13.46 2.04 -27.04
N ILE A 12 13.57 1.05 -26.14
CA ILE A 12 14.30 1.28 -24.91
C ILE A 12 13.64 2.38 -24.05
N LEU A 13 12.34 2.22 -23.77
CA LEU A 13 11.89 2.36 -22.38
C LEU A 13 12.31 1.07 -21.65
N THR A 14 13.61 0.81 -21.68
CA THR A 14 14.22 -0.11 -20.76
C THR A 14 13.91 0.42 -19.38
N PHE A 15 12.96 -0.24 -18.73
CA PHE A 15 13.39 -1.06 -17.61
C PHE A 15 14.31 -0.27 -16.67
N ASN A 16 13.82 0.87 -16.18
CA ASN A 16 14.01 1.13 -14.75
C ASN A 16 13.02 0.23 -14.00
N PHE A 17 13.16 -1.08 -14.20
CA PHE A 17 12.93 -2.07 -13.15
C PHE A 17 14.05 -1.85 -12.13
N SER A 18 14.07 -0.65 -11.54
CA SER A 18 14.38 -0.58 -10.12
C SER A 18 13.44 -1.60 -9.49
N CYS A 19 13.92 -2.44 -8.60
CA CYS A 19 13.05 -3.06 -7.60
C CYS A 19 12.41 -1.89 -6.83
N SER A 20 11.42 -1.25 -7.44
CA SER A 20 10.74 -0.12 -6.87
C SER A 20 9.81 -0.79 -5.88
N ASP A 21 10.18 -0.71 -4.61
CA ASP A 21 9.20 -0.62 -3.54
C ASP A 21 8.01 0.15 -4.10
N ASN A 22 6.83 -0.46 -4.07
CA ASN A 22 5.65 -0.21 -4.93
C ASN A 22 5.08 1.22 -4.75
N GLY A 23 5.87 2.25 -5.04
CA GLY A 23 5.73 3.64 -4.59
C GLY A 23 6.19 3.94 -3.16
N TRP A 24 6.66 2.95 -2.39
CA TRP A 24 7.03 3.10 -0.98
C TRP A 24 8.48 3.57 -0.79
N ASP A 25 8.69 4.41 0.23
CA ASP A 25 10.02 4.81 0.70
C ASP A 25 9.99 4.89 2.23
N LYS A 26 11.15 5.14 2.85
CA LYS A 26 11.28 5.18 4.31
C LYS A 26 10.34 6.19 4.98
N LEU A 27 10.15 7.37 4.39
CA LEU A 27 9.29 8.40 4.99
C LEU A 27 7.82 7.98 4.95
N LYS A 28 7.39 7.36 3.84
CA LYS A 28 6.03 6.82 3.69
C LYS A 28 5.77 5.64 4.63
N TYR A 29 6.78 4.80 4.83
CA TYR A 29 6.74 3.72 5.81
C TYR A 29 6.49 4.27 7.23
N GLU A 30 7.25 5.28 7.63
CA GLU A 30 7.12 5.95 8.93
C GLU A 30 5.76 6.67 9.08
N GLU A 31 5.22 7.23 7.99
CA GLU A 31 3.87 7.82 7.97
C GLU A 31 2.80 6.77 8.30
N MET A 32 2.88 5.59 7.65
CA MET A 32 1.93 4.51 7.90
C MET A 32 2.02 3.97 9.33
N ILE A 33 3.24 3.81 9.87
CA ILE A 33 3.43 3.43 11.28
C ILE A 33 2.80 4.46 12.19
N SER A 34 3.05 5.75 11.97
CA SER A 34 2.48 6.84 12.78
C SER A 34 0.95 6.80 12.77
N LYS A 35 0.36 6.53 11.62
CA LYS A 35 -1.08 6.36 11.48
C LYS A 35 -1.61 5.14 12.24
N CYS A 36 -0.91 4.02 12.21
CA CYS A 36 -1.24 2.86 13.02
C CYS A 36 -1.11 3.15 14.53
N LEU A 37 -0.03 3.80 14.97
CA LEU A 37 0.21 4.16 16.37
C LEU A 37 -0.90 5.05 16.93
N SER A 38 -1.49 5.92 16.11
CA SER A 38 -2.63 6.77 16.49
C SER A 38 -3.87 5.97 16.93
N LYS A 39 -3.93 4.66 16.67
CA LYS A 39 -4.98 3.74 17.12
C LYS A 39 -4.69 3.11 18.49
N GLY A 40 -3.63 3.51 19.19
CA GLY A 40 -3.28 2.99 20.52
C GLY A 40 -2.61 1.61 20.49
N VAL A 41 -1.90 1.31 19.40
CA VAL A 41 -1.21 0.03 19.15
C VAL A 41 0.29 0.19 19.40
N THR A 42 1.00 -0.88 19.76
CA THR A 42 2.47 -0.86 19.95
C THR A 42 3.22 -0.72 18.62
N GLU A 43 4.44 -0.20 18.71
CA GLU A 43 5.32 0.01 17.54
C GLU A 43 5.61 -1.29 16.79
N GLU A 44 6.01 -2.36 17.47
CA GLU A 44 6.27 -3.68 16.86
C GLU A 44 5.08 -4.20 16.05
N LYS A 45 3.87 -4.00 16.55
CA LYS A 45 2.65 -4.45 15.90
C LYS A 45 2.29 -3.55 14.71
N CYS A 46 2.54 -2.26 14.80
CA CYS A 46 2.42 -1.35 13.67
C CYS A 46 3.46 -1.60 12.58
N GLU A 47 4.67 -2.04 12.92
CA GLU A 47 5.63 -2.52 11.92
C GLU A 47 5.12 -3.76 11.18
N CYS A 48 4.54 -4.72 11.91
CA CYS A 48 3.93 -5.91 11.29
C CYS A 48 2.81 -5.51 10.31
N VAL A 49 1.89 -4.65 10.73
CA VAL A 49 0.79 -4.15 9.89
C VAL A 49 1.32 -3.43 8.65
N THR A 50 2.32 -2.57 8.83
CA THR A 50 2.92 -1.81 7.73
C THR A 50 3.62 -2.74 6.74
N LYS A 51 4.34 -3.76 7.21
CA LYS A 51 4.97 -4.77 6.33
C LYS A 51 3.94 -5.56 5.51
N ILE A 52 2.85 -6.01 6.14
CA ILE A 52 1.75 -6.70 5.43
C ILE A 52 1.17 -5.79 4.36
N PHE A 53 0.86 -4.55 4.72
CA PHE A 53 0.23 -3.60 3.82
C PHE A 53 1.09 -3.25 2.60
N ILE A 54 2.39 -3.04 2.80
CA ILE A 54 3.33 -2.75 1.71
C ILE A 54 3.48 -3.96 0.77
N GLY A 55 3.34 -5.18 1.30
CA GLY A 55 3.27 -6.40 0.49
C GLY A 55 2.00 -6.46 -0.37
N ASP A 56 0.88 -5.96 0.15
CA ASP A 56 -0.44 -6.08 -0.47
C ASP A 56 -0.81 -4.89 -1.39
N PHE A 57 -0.26 -3.69 -1.14
CA PHE A 57 -0.70 -2.44 -1.78
C PHE A 57 0.46 -1.54 -2.18
N SER A 58 0.28 -0.84 -3.30
CA SER A 58 1.13 0.30 -3.67
C SER A 58 0.85 1.53 -2.80
N TYR A 59 1.78 2.49 -2.77
CA TYR A 59 1.57 3.76 -2.08
C TYR A 59 0.44 4.58 -2.71
N GLU A 60 0.23 4.49 -4.02
CA GLU A 60 -0.91 5.15 -4.68
C GLU A 60 -2.23 4.59 -4.17
N GLU A 61 -2.33 3.27 -3.99
CA GLU A 61 -3.50 2.62 -3.41
C GLU A 61 -3.68 2.97 -1.94
N TYR A 62 -2.60 3.10 -1.16
CA TYR A 62 -2.65 3.65 0.20
C TYR A 62 -3.30 5.03 0.21
N VAL A 63 -2.83 5.97 -0.62
CA VAL A 63 -3.37 7.33 -0.70
C VAL A 63 -4.84 7.30 -1.12
N ARG A 64 -5.21 6.43 -2.06
CA ARG A 64 -6.60 6.26 -2.48
C ARG A 64 -7.47 5.75 -1.33
N MET A 65 -7.07 4.67 -0.66
CA MET A 65 -7.78 4.09 0.49
C MET A 65 -7.90 5.08 1.66
N ASN A 66 -6.89 5.94 1.84
CA ASN A 66 -6.88 6.98 2.86
C ASN A 66 -7.93 8.08 2.60
N ASN A 67 -8.36 8.27 1.35
CA ASN A 67 -9.40 9.23 0.99
C ASN A 67 -10.76 8.57 0.76
N GLU A 68 -10.78 7.24 0.58
CA GLU A 68 -12.01 6.47 0.40
C GLU A 68 -12.74 6.25 1.72
N SER A 69 -14.03 6.55 1.70
CA SER A 69 -14.97 6.26 2.78
C SER A 69 -15.91 5.13 2.37
N ILE A 70 -16.17 4.20 3.28
CA ILE A 70 -17.06 3.05 3.06
C ILE A 70 -18.03 2.87 4.22
N THR A 71 -19.21 2.35 3.93
CA THR A 71 -20.22 1.98 4.93
C THR A 71 -20.27 0.46 5.06
N LEU A 72 -20.34 -0.06 6.29
CA LEU A 72 -20.47 -1.49 6.53
C LEU A 72 -21.96 -1.85 6.66
N GLU A 73 -22.42 -2.90 5.99
CA GLU A 73 -23.84 -3.31 6.06
C GLU A 73 -24.27 -3.66 7.50
N SER A 74 -23.35 -4.18 8.31
CA SER A 74 -23.58 -4.52 9.72
C SER A 74 -23.49 -3.31 10.67
N ASN A 75 -22.93 -2.18 10.23
CA ASN A 75 -22.83 -0.95 11.00
C ASN A 75 -22.90 0.28 10.07
N PRO A 76 -24.02 1.03 10.07
CA PRO A 76 -24.26 2.13 9.12
C PRO A 76 -23.36 3.36 9.32
N GLN A 77 -22.30 3.26 10.11
CA GLN A 77 -21.28 4.30 10.24
C GLN A 77 -20.38 4.33 9.00
N ILE A 78 -20.00 5.55 8.61
CA ILE A 78 -19.02 5.78 7.55
C ILE A 78 -17.62 5.62 8.16
N TYR A 79 -16.83 4.75 7.56
CA TYR A 79 -15.46 4.49 7.96
C TYR A 79 -14.50 4.84 6.84
N ASN A 80 -13.31 5.28 7.23
CA ASN A 80 -12.20 5.37 6.30
C ASN A 80 -11.71 3.96 5.95
N ARG A 81 -11.54 3.67 4.65
CA ARG A 81 -11.19 2.32 4.17
C ARG A 81 -9.83 1.86 4.67
N LEU A 82 -8.84 2.76 4.67
CA LEU A 82 -7.51 2.47 5.22
C LEU A 82 -7.59 2.16 6.72
N ASP A 83 -8.37 2.94 7.48
CA ASP A 83 -8.52 2.72 8.91
C ASP A 83 -9.12 1.35 9.26
N LEU A 84 -10.10 0.90 8.48
CA LEU A 84 -10.67 -0.44 8.62
C LEU A 84 -9.65 -1.53 8.28
N HIS A 85 -8.86 -1.33 7.23
CA HIS A 85 -7.86 -2.30 6.83
C HIS A 85 -6.74 -2.42 7.87
N ILE A 86 -6.26 -1.29 8.41
CA ILE A 86 -5.31 -1.28 9.53
C ILE A 86 -5.90 -2.06 10.72
N SER A 87 -7.16 -1.78 11.12
CA SER A 87 -7.83 -2.49 12.22
C SER A 87 -7.92 -4.00 11.99
N SER A 88 -8.24 -4.45 10.78
CA SER A 88 -8.27 -5.88 10.45
C SER A 88 -6.86 -6.52 10.44
N SER A 89 -5.86 -5.80 9.94
CA SER A 89 -4.47 -6.30 9.91
C SER A 89 -3.83 -6.37 11.29
N ILE A 90 -4.26 -5.51 12.23
CA ILE A 90 -3.87 -5.60 13.65
C ILE A 90 -4.25 -6.97 14.22
N GLU A 91 -5.46 -7.48 13.94
CA GLU A 91 -5.91 -8.80 14.40
C GLU A 91 -5.06 -9.93 13.81
N LYS A 92 -4.63 -9.80 12.54
CA LYS A 92 -3.72 -10.78 11.91
C LYS A 92 -2.33 -10.78 12.55
N CYS A 93 -1.83 -9.62 12.95
CA CYS A 93 -0.55 -9.50 13.64
C CYS A 93 -0.59 -10.00 15.10
N ASP A 94 -1.78 -10.04 15.74
CA ASP A 94 -1.96 -10.68 17.05
C ASP A 94 -1.87 -12.22 17.01
N ILE A 95 -2.15 -12.84 15.87
CA ILE A 95 -2.14 -14.31 15.73
C ILE A 95 -0.72 -14.84 15.45
N ASN A 96 0.17 -13.99 14.93
CA ASN A 96 1.55 -14.33 14.56
C ASN A 96 2.59 -13.89 15.62
N PHE A 97 2.15 -13.44 16.80
CA PHE A 97 3.00 -13.08 17.94
C PHE A 97 2.69 -13.94 19.16
#